data_AF-A0A6M3KIE7-F1
#
_entry.id   AF-A0A6M3KIE7-F1
#
_cell.length_a   1.000
_cell.length_b   1.000
_cell.length_c   1.000
_cell.angle_alpha   90.00
_cell.angle_beta   90.00
_cell.angle_gamma   90.00
#
_symmetry.space_group_name_H-M   'P 1'
#
loop_
_entity.id
_entity.type
_entity.pdbx_description
1 polymer ?
#
loop_
_entity_poly.entity_id
_entity_poly.type
_entity_poly.pdbx_seq_one_letter_code
_entity_poly.pdbx_strand_id
1 'polypeptide(L)'
;MTTEAIVYLLRKTSLTRSEIGKLKPDQLNAIVKEVYYQESVDEYRKMHSVASILAAIYNTIPQKPGHKALTAKDFLNGDMPTREGKRPDTNVDILAKQKGIILPSK
;
A
#
# COMPACT_ATOMS: atom_id res chain seq x y z
N MET A 1 -7.18 -12.69 16.00
CA MET A 1 -7.38 -11.55 15.10
C MET A 1 -7.92 -10.40 15.92
N THR A 2 -7.20 -9.30 16.02
CA THR A 2 -7.70 -8.11 16.73
C THR A 2 -8.84 -7.51 15.91
N THR A 3 -9.94 -7.16 16.57
CA THR A 3 -11.14 -6.54 15.99
C THR A 3 -10.81 -5.37 15.05
N GLU A 4 -9.70 -4.69 15.32
CA GLU A 4 -9.17 -3.56 14.55
C GLU A 4 -8.84 -3.88 13.09
N ALA A 5 -8.26 -5.04 12.79
CA ALA A 5 -7.93 -5.41 11.41
C ALA A 5 -9.18 -5.59 10.54
N ILE A 6 -10.25 -6.15 11.11
CA ILE A 6 -11.54 -6.32 10.44
C ILE A 6 -12.23 -4.96 10.26
N VAL A 7 -12.22 -4.11 11.31
CA VAL A 7 -12.76 -2.75 11.24
C VAL A 7 -12.03 -1.90 10.20
N TYR A 8 -10.72 -2.06 10.09
CA TYR A 8 -9.92 -1.38 9.08
C TYR A 8 -10.32 -1.83 7.67
N LEU A 9 -10.45 -3.13 7.41
CA LEU A 9 -10.93 -3.63 6.11
C LEU A 9 -12.35 -3.15 5.78
N LEU A 10 -13.24 -3.14 6.77
CA LEU A 10 -14.60 -2.60 6.63
C LEU A 10 -14.62 -1.10 6.26
N ARG A 11 -13.65 -0.32 6.71
CA ARG A 11 -13.55 1.12 6.37
C ARG A 11 -12.94 1.35 4.99
N LYS A 12 -12.03 0.49 4.59
CA LYS A 12 -11.27 0.62 3.33
C LYS A 12 -11.93 -0.04 2.14
N THR A 13 -12.88 -0.95 2.40
CA THR A 13 -13.63 -1.66 1.38
C THR A 13 -15.12 -1.37 1.55
N SER A 14 -15.91 -1.59 0.50
CA SER A 14 -17.38 -1.51 0.61
C SER A 14 -18.01 -2.79 1.18
N LEU A 15 -17.20 -3.72 1.70
CA LEU A 15 -17.67 -5.00 2.22
C LEU A 15 -18.22 -4.84 3.63
N THR A 16 -19.25 -5.61 3.95
CA THR A 16 -19.80 -5.76 5.30
C THR A 16 -19.08 -6.85 6.09
N ARG A 17 -19.29 -6.88 7.41
CA ARG A 17 -18.68 -7.88 8.30
C ARG A 17 -19.10 -9.30 7.91
N SER A 18 -20.34 -9.47 7.46
CA SER A 18 -20.85 -10.77 7.01
C SER A 18 -20.16 -11.23 5.72
N GLU A 19 -19.94 -10.31 4.78
CA GLU A 19 -19.25 -10.62 3.52
C GLU A 19 -17.79 -10.99 3.76
N ILE A 20 -17.08 -10.26 4.63
CA ILE A 20 -15.69 -10.61 5.01
C ILE A 20 -15.64 -12.01 5.65
N GLY A 21 -16.60 -12.35 6.50
CA GLY A 21 -16.67 -13.67 7.15
C GLY A 21 -16.92 -14.84 6.20
N LYS A 22 -17.38 -14.57 4.96
CA LYS A 22 -17.60 -15.57 3.91
C LYS A 22 -16.41 -15.73 2.97
N LEU A 23 -15.40 -14.85 3.06
CA LEU A 23 -14.24 -14.90 2.19
C LEU A 23 -13.35 -16.10 2.53
N LYS A 24 -12.82 -16.74 1.48
CA LYS A 24 -11.74 -17.71 1.64
C LYS A 24 -10.45 -17.00 2.06
N PRO A 25 -9.52 -17.72 2.72
CA PRO A 25 -8.23 -17.17 3.12
C PRO A 25 -7.48 -16.49 1.97
N ASP A 26 -7.42 -17.12 0.81
CA ASP A 26 -6.77 -16.56 -0.38
C ASP A 26 -7.44 -15.29 -0.90
N GLN A 27 -8.78 -15.24 -0.85
CA GLN A 27 -9.54 -14.06 -1.26
C GLN A 27 -9.33 -12.91 -0.28
N LEU A 28 -9.36 -13.19 1.02
CA LEU A 28 -9.06 -12.20 2.06
C LEU A 28 -7.63 -11.68 1.91
N ASN A 29 -6.66 -12.56 1.68
CA ASN A 29 -5.27 -12.19 1.46
C ASN A 29 -5.11 -11.31 0.21
N ALA A 30 -5.80 -11.63 -0.89
CA ALA A 30 -5.80 -10.82 -2.09
C ALA A 30 -6.39 -9.41 -1.86
N ILE A 31 -7.50 -9.32 -1.12
CA ILE A 31 -8.12 -8.03 -0.77
C ILE A 31 -7.19 -7.19 0.11
N VAL A 32 -6.62 -7.80 1.15
CA VAL A 32 -5.66 -7.13 2.04
C VAL A 32 -4.47 -6.60 1.24
N LYS A 33 -3.91 -7.40 0.34
CA LYS A 33 -2.80 -7.00 -0.54
C LYS A 33 -3.17 -5.82 -1.44
N GLU A 34 -4.35 -5.85 -2.05
CA GLU A 34 -4.82 -4.73 -2.88
C GLU A 34 -4.98 -3.46 -2.05
N VAL A 35 -5.55 -3.55 -0.84
CA VAL A 35 -5.69 -2.39 0.06
C VAL A 35 -4.32 -1.78 0.38
N TYR A 36 -3.35 -2.60 0.79
CA TYR A 36 -1.98 -2.11 1.06
C TYR A 36 -1.31 -1.51 -0.17
N TYR A 37 -1.50 -2.12 -1.35
CA TYR A 37 -0.97 -1.58 -2.58
C TYR A 37 -1.55 -0.20 -2.90
N GLN A 38 -2.86 -0.04 -2.81
CA GLN A 38 -3.53 1.25 -3.06
C GLN A 38 -3.08 2.32 -2.07
N GLU A 39 -2.94 1.98 -0.78
CA GLU A 39 -2.42 2.93 0.22
C GLU A 39 -0.99 3.35 -0.08
N SER A 40 -0.13 2.40 -0.47
CA SER A 40 1.25 2.68 -0.85
C SER A 40 1.30 3.63 -2.05
N VAL A 41 0.43 3.42 -3.05
CA VAL A 41 0.30 4.30 -4.22
C VAL A 41 -0.17 5.69 -3.81
N ASP A 42 -1.16 5.80 -2.93
CA ASP A 42 -1.67 7.07 -2.45
C ASP A 42 -0.63 7.85 -1.65
N GLU A 43 0.12 7.18 -0.79
CA GLU A 43 1.23 7.76 -0.04
C GLU A 43 2.33 8.25 -1.01
N TYR A 44 2.72 7.41 -1.98
CA TYR A 44 3.66 7.80 -3.02
C TYR A 44 3.20 9.04 -3.78
N ARG A 45 1.92 9.11 -4.18
CA ARG A 45 1.35 10.28 -4.89
C ARG A 45 1.39 11.55 -4.04
N LYS A 46 1.11 11.45 -2.75
CA LYS A 46 1.22 12.58 -1.81
C LYS A 46 2.67 13.07 -1.73
N MET A 47 3.62 12.17 -1.52
CA MET A 47 5.04 12.51 -1.47
C MET A 47 5.51 13.10 -2.80
N HIS A 48 5.11 12.52 -3.93
CA HIS A 48 5.45 13.01 -5.26
C HIS A 48 4.90 14.42 -5.51
N SER A 49 3.69 14.71 -5.04
CA SER A 49 3.11 16.05 -5.15
C SER A 49 3.92 17.08 -4.36
N VAL A 50 4.30 16.76 -3.12
CA VAL A 50 5.17 17.61 -2.29
C VAL A 50 6.53 17.82 -2.97
N ALA A 51 7.15 16.75 -3.44
CA ALA A 51 8.43 16.79 -4.16
C ALA A 51 8.35 17.64 -5.43
N SER A 52 7.22 17.59 -6.15
CA SER A 52 6.99 18.42 -7.34
C SER A 52 6.91 19.90 -7.00
N ILE A 53 6.25 20.25 -5.89
CA ILE A 53 6.18 21.63 -5.39
C ILE A 53 7.57 22.12 -4.98
N LEU A 54 8.36 21.30 -4.28
CA LEU A 54 9.73 21.65 -3.90
C LEU A 54 10.63 21.87 -5.11
N ALA A 55 10.52 21.00 -6.12
CA ALA A 55 11.23 21.16 -7.38
C ALA A 55 10.83 22.46 -8.10
N ALA A 56 9.54 22.78 -8.14
CA ALA A 56 9.06 24.03 -8.71
C ALA A 56 9.64 25.25 -7.97
N ILE A 57 9.55 25.28 -6.63
CA ILE A 57 10.11 26.37 -5.81
C ILE A 57 11.61 26.53 -6.09
N TYR A 58 12.37 25.45 -6.06
CA TYR A 58 13.81 25.48 -6.32
C TYR A 58 14.13 26.08 -7.70
N ASN A 59 13.37 25.67 -8.72
CA ASN A 59 13.55 26.14 -10.10
C ASN A 59 13.11 27.60 -10.32
N THR A 60 12.32 28.19 -9.41
CA THR A 60 11.94 29.63 -9.48
C THR A 60 12.97 30.58 -8.86
N ILE A 61 13.89 30.08 -8.03
CA ILE A 61 14.93 30.92 -7.42
C ILE A 61 16.00 31.20 -8.49
N PRO A 62 16.43 32.46 -8.69
CA PRO A 62 17.48 32.78 -9.65
C PRO A 62 18.76 31.98 -9.39
N GLN A 63 19.06 31.05 -10.29
CA GLN A 63 20.26 30.21 -10.20
C GLN A 63 21.41 30.79 -11.04
N LYS A 64 22.64 30.41 -10.70
CA LYS A 64 23.82 30.75 -11.52
C LYS A 64 23.70 30.08 -12.91
N PRO A 65 24.27 30.68 -13.96
CA PRO A 65 24.32 30.06 -15.29
C PRO A 65 24.89 28.64 -15.23
N GLY A 66 24.20 27.67 -15.81
CA GLY A 66 24.61 26.25 -15.84
C GLY A 66 23.98 25.35 -14.76
N HIS A 67 23.13 25.88 -13.88
CA HIS A 67 22.38 25.03 -12.94
C HIS A 67 21.32 24.17 -13.65
N LYS A 68 21.28 22.88 -13.30
CA LYS A 68 20.29 21.92 -13.79
C LYS A 68 18.97 22.11 -13.02
N ALA A 69 17.86 22.16 -13.74
CA ALA A 69 16.53 22.13 -13.14
C ALA A 69 16.31 20.80 -12.40
N LEU A 70 15.78 20.87 -11.18
CA LEU A 70 15.43 19.69 -10.41
C LEU A 70 13.99 19.25 -10.74
N THR A 71 13.74 17.96 -10.56
CA THR A 71 12.45 17.30 -10.75
C THR A 71 12.00 16.68 -9.44
N ALA A 72 10.73 16.26 -9.35
CA ALA A 72 10.21 15.59 -8.15
C ALA A 72 11.04 14.35 -7.75
N LYS A 73 11.57 13.61 -8.74
CA LYS A 73 12.40 12.42 -8.49
C LYS A 73 13.69 12.75 -7.74
N ASP A 74 14.22 13.95 -7.88
CA ASP A 74 15.44 14.37 -7.17
C ASP A 74 15.19 14.57 -5.65
N PHE A 75 13.92 14.62 -5.22
CA PHE A 75 13.51 14.74 -3.82
C PHE A 75 12.84 13.47 -3.27
N LEU A 76 12.68 12.42 -4.09
CA LEU A 76 12.04 11.17 -3.70
C LEU A 76 13.07 10.05 -3.63
N ASN A 77 13.12 9.38 -2.48
CA ASN A 77 13.88 8.14 -2.31
C ASN A 77 12.97 6.93 -2.57
N GLY A 78 12.72 6.63 -3.84
CA GLY A 78 12.00 5.41 -4.23
C GLY A 78 11.15 5.57 -5.49
N ASP A 79 10.90 4.45 -6.14
CA ASP A 79 10.02 4.36 -7.30
C ASP A 79 8.56 4.18 -6.89
N MET A 80 7.66 4.41 -7.85
CA MET A 80 6.25 4.13 -7.68
C MET A 80 6.05 2.66 -7.26
N PRO A 81 5.25 2.38 -6.22
CA PRO A 81 4.99 1.02 -5.78
C PRO A 81 4.47 0.15 -6.93
N THR A 82 5.01 -1.06 -7.05
CA THR A 82 4.55 -2.06 -8.01
C THR A 82 3.72 -3.12 -7.32
N ARG A 83 2.74 -3.69 -8.03
CA ARG A 83 1.89 -4.77 -7.53
C ARG A 83 2.69 -6.03 -7.16
N GLU A 84 3.89 -6.17 -7.72
CA GLU A 84 4.78 -7.32 -7.54
C GLU A 84 5.85 -7.11 -6.44
N GLY A 85 5.74 -6.05 -5.64
CA GLY A 85 6.68 -5.75 -4.55
C GLY A 85 6.89 -6.94 -3.59
N LYS A 86 8.16 -7.16 -3.20
CA LYS A 86 8.66 -8.32 -2.44
C LYS A 86 7.66 -8.85 -1.41
N ARG A 87 7.18 -10.06 -1.71
CA ARG A 87 6.30 -10.87 -0.85
C ARG A 87 6.98 -11.08 0.51
N PRO A 88 6.30 -10.83 1.63
CA PRO A 88 6.47 -11.71 2.76
C PRO A 88 5.76 -13.02 2.37
N ASP A 89 6.53 -14.09 2.13
CA ASP A 89 6.00 -15.46 1.98
C ASP A 89 5.43 -15.93 3.32
N THR A 90 4.32 -15.32 3.73
CA THR A 90 3.58 -15.76 4.90
C THR A 90 2.54 -16.73 4.37
N ASN A 91 2.87 -18.02 4.38
CA ASN A 91 1.96 -19.07 4.00
C ASN A 91 0.88 -19.20 5.09
N VAL A 92 -0.14 -18.33 5.03
CA VAL A 92 -1.15 -18.09 6.07
C VAL A 92 -1.88 -19.37 6.45
N ASP A 93 -2.06 -20.28 5.50
CA ASP A 93 -2.68 -21.59 5.73
C ASP A 93 -1.85 -22.49 6.66
N ILE A 94 -0.53 -22.42 6.58
CA ILE A 94 0.37 -23.17 7.46
C ILE A 94 0.27 -22.63 8.89
N LEU A 95 0.26 -21.30 9.04
CA LEU A 95 0.12 -20.65 10.35
C LEU A 95 -1.25 -20.89 10.98
N ALA A 96 -2.32 -20.87 10.19
CA ALA A 96 -3.68 -21.15 10.66
C ALA A 96 -3.82 -22.59 11.15
N LYS A 97 -3.29 -23.56 10.40
CA LYS A 97 -3.24 -24.98 10.80
C LYS A 97 -2.43 -25.19 12.08
N GLN A 98 -1.27 -24.55 12.21
CA GLN A 98 -0.45 -24.62 13.43
C GLN A 98 -1.15 -24.04 14.68
N LYS A 99 -2.13 -23.15 14.49
CA LYS A 99 -2.91 -22.53 15.57
C LYS A 99 -4.28 -23.19 15.78
N GLY A 100 -4.57 -24.31 15.10
CA GLY A 100 -5.86 -25.02 15.22
C GLY A 100 -7.05 -24.27 14.63
N ILE A 101 -6.81 -23.28 13.76
CA ILE A 101 -7.87 -22.52 13.10
C ILE A 101 -8.33 -23.29 11.87
N ILE A 102 -9.59 -23.73 11.87
CA ILE A 102 -10.22 -24.34 10.70
C ILE A 102 -10.66 -23.22 9.77
N LEU A 103 -9.93 -23.05 8.67
CA LEU A 103 -10.30 -22.11 7.62
C LEU A 103 -11.45 -22.70 6.79
N PRO A 104 -12.41 -21.88 6.35
CA PRO A 104 -13.53 -22.35 5.55
C PRO A 104 -13.01 -22.96 4.25
N SER A 105 -13.27 -24.25 4.07
CA SER A 105 -12.84 -25.06 2.94
C SER A 105 -14.03 -25.43 2.06
N LYS A 106 -14.61 -24.43 1.37
CA LYS A 106 -15.28 -24.55 0.06
C LYS A 106 -15.85 -23.22 -0.40
#